data_AF-A0AAV1IFR9-F1
#
_entry.id   AF-A0AAV1IFR9-F1
#
_cell.length_a   1.000
_cell.length_b   1.000
_cell.length_c   1.000
_cell.angle_alpha   90.00
_cell.angle_beta   90.00
_cell.angle_gamma   90.00
#
_symmetry.space_group_name_H-M   'P 1'
#
loop_
_entity.id
_entity.type
_entity.pdbx_description
1 polymer ?
#
loop_
_entity_poly.entity_id
_entity_poly.type
_entity_poly.pdbx_seq_one_letter_code
_entity_poly.pdbx_strand_id
1 'polypeptide(L)'
;MLENVASPQRPFSWRPHSSLQDRSVDAHLGQLSHRPQPARLAHPQSLKSALSLSSKRLRTRAERQVCCSYRALDGCSVQHAGTGISTTIASLWDAGPQTTCAIIFMTHFADLSSWELAQKLKKGVPQLQARGVKVIVVGLGSPENARRFSEVLQFPLDVLHADASGQCYKALGFSPGFAPDADVSPYLKLLPMLAGIGSPGTIQEVLRGYVGDRSAKPVFEGRTPFNVLGGGYQRPFELATLRLSNMVGILPKWGQLCPPDEALLTQQGGSLVFRGQDVVFRHDDSGILKYTDVDALVAAATAL
;
A
#
# COMPACT_ATOMS: atom_id res chain seq x y z
N MET A 1 33.33 -48.43 28.86
CA MET A 1 33.82 -49.51 27.96
C MET A 1 32.79 -49.63 26.84
N LEU A 2 33.01 -49.39 25.56
CA LEU A 2 34.15 -49.12 24.67
C LEU A 2 33.56 -48.24 23.52
N GLU A 3 34.05 -47.03 23.26
CA GLU A 3 34.96 -46.67 22.14
C GLU A 3 34.88 -47.52 20.85
N ASN A 4 34.44 -46.91 19.74
CA ASN A 4 35.24 -46.64 18.52
C ASN A 4 34.33 -46.04 17.42
N VAL A 5 34.50 -44.77 17.02
CA VAL A 5 35.44 -44.22 16.02
C VAL A 5 35.13 -44.68 14.57
N ALA A 6 34.58 -43.76 13.76
CA ALA A 6 35.11 -43.37 12.44
C ALA A 6 34.17 -42.41 11.67
N SER A 7 34.59 -41.17 11.52
CA SER A 7 34.40 -40.30 10.34
C SER A 7 35.81 -39.90 9.87
N PRO A 8 36.10 -39.28 8.70
CA PRO A 8 35.20 -38.59 7.77
C PRO A 8 35.53 -38.82 6.27
N GLN A 9 34.61 -38.53 5.34
CA GLN A 9 34.95 -38.29 3.92
C GLN A 9 34.05 -37.20 3.30
N ARG A 10 34.63 -36.00 3.15
CA ARG A 10 34.37 -34.97 2.11
C ARG A 10 35.72 -34.28 1.92
N PRO A 11 36.14 -33.86 0.72
CA PRO A 11 35.37 -32.92 -0.10
C PRO A 11 35.43 -33.15 -1.62
N PHE A 12 34.38 -32.73 -2.34
CA PHE A 12 34.43 -32.55 -3.79
C PHE A 12 34.39 -31.06 -4.09
N SER A 13 35.55 -30.49 -4.41
CA SER A 13 35.76 -29.11 -4.87
C SER A 13 35.98 -29.11 -6.38
N TRP A 14 35.19 -28.33 -7.12
CA TRP A 14 35.30 -28.23 -8.58
C TRP A 14 35.42 -26.76 -9.00
N ARG A 15 36.62 -26.34 -9.40
CA ARG A 15 37.02 -25.33 -10.42
C ARG A 15 38.56 -25.41 -10.53
N PRO A 16 39.18 -25.41 -11.73
CA PRO A 16 39.34 -24.15 -12.48
C PRO A 16 39.41 -24.30 -14.02
N HIS A 17 39.26 -23.18 -14.74
CA HIS A 17 40.12 -22.91 -15.90
C HIS A 17 40.19 -21.40 -16.16
N SER A 18 41.39 -20.87 -15.95
CA SER A 18 41.86 -19.57 -16.42
C SER A 18 43.14 -19.81 -17.23
N SER A 19 43.21 -19.28 -18.44
CA SER A 19 44.42 -19.16 -19.26
C SER A 19 44.43 -17.73 -19.81
N LEU A 20 45.32 -16.86 -19.31
CA LEU A 20 46.65 -16.51 -19.87
C LEU A 20 46.53 -15.80 -21.24
N GLN A 21 46.74 -14.47 -21.25
CA GLN A 21 47.94 -13.74 -21.75
C GLN A 21 48.03 -13.77 -23.29
N ASP A 22 48.23 -12.66 -24.01
CA ASP A 22 49.44 -11.83 -23.97
C ASP A 22 49.34 -10.61 -24.92
N ARG A 23 50.04 -9.50 -24.59
CA ARG A 23 50.70 -8.45 -25.44
C ARG A 23 49.89 -7.70 -26.53
N SER A 24 50.15 -6.45 -26.95
CA SER A 24 51.24 -5.45 -26.87
C SER A 24 50.65 -4.04 -27.16
N VAL A 25 51.06 -2.97 -26.47
CA VAL A 25 51.92 -1.86 -26.96
C VAL A 25 51.72 -1.45 -28.42
N ASP A 26 51.22 -0.23 -28.66
CA ASP A 26 51.92 0.76 -29.50
C ASP A 26 51.37 2.19 -29.35
N ALA A 27 52.32 3.12 -29.30
CA ALA A 27 52.14 4.55 -29.16
C ALA A 27 52.13 5.22 -30.54
N HIS A 28 51.30 6.25 -30.73
CA HIS A 28 51.52 7.23 -31.78
C HIS A 28 51.30 8.66 -31.28
N LEU A 29 52.41 9.40 -31.27
CA LEU A 29 52.49 10.85 -31.19
C LEU A 29 51.84 11.50 -32.41
N GLY A 30 51.10 12.58 -32.17
CA GLY A 30 50.70 13.56 -33.18
C GLY A 30 50.40 14.90 -32.50
N GLN A 31 51.40 15.79 -32.47
CA GLN A 31 51.20 17.22 -32.17
C GLN A 31 50.57 17.93 -33.38
N LEU A 32 49.74 18.95 -33.15
CA LEU A 32 49.88 20.29 -33.75
C LEU A 32 48.85 21.31 -33.20
N SER A 33 49.42 22.35 -32.58
CA SER A 33 48.96 23.73 -32.30
C SER A 33 47.57 24.23 -32.72
N HIS A 34 46.84 24.81 -31.76
CA HIS A 34 45.95 25.98 -32.02
C HIS A 34 46.00 27.00 -30.86
N ARG A 35 46.20 28.27 -31.21
CA ARG A 35 46.28 29.45 -30.32
C ARG A 35 44.94 29.74 -29.59
N PRO A 36 44.95 30.27 -28.36
CA PRO A 36 43.74 30.76 -27.70
C PRO A 36 43.39 32.19 -28.13
N GLN A 37 42.10 32.44 -28.42
CA GLN A 37 41.53 33.78 -28.59
C GLN A 37 41.23 34.44 -27.23
N PRO A 38 41.26 35.78 -27.13
CA PRO A 38 41.04 36.48 -25.86
C PRO A 38 39.56 36.49 -25.45
N ALA A 39 39.32 36.29 -24.15
CA ALA A 39 38.00 36.31 -23.54
C ALA A 39 37.37 37.71 -23.60
N ARG A 40 36.17 37.81 -24.19
CA ARG A 40 35.31 39.01 -24.07
C ARG A 40 34.79 39.12 -22.64
N LEU A 41 35.07 40.26 -22.00
CA LEU A 41 34.43 40.69 -20.76
C LEU A 41 32.92 40.86 -20.98
N ALA A 42 32.12 40.14 -20.19
CA ALA A 42 30.65 40.19 -20.24
C ALA A 42 30.12 41.50 -19.62
N HIS A 43 29.17 42.13 -20.31
CA HIS A 43 28.51 43.38 -19.90
C HIS A 43 27.72 43.24 -18.57
N PRO A 44 27.63 44.29 -17.72
CA PRO A 44 27.00 44.25 -16.39
C PRO A 44 25.51 43.91 -16.35
N GLN A 45 24.82 43.90 -17.50
CA GLN A 45 23.41 43.53 -17.61
C GLN A 45 23.17 42.01 -17.59
N SER A 46 24.18 41.17 -17.86
CA SER A 46 24.02 39.70 -17.86
C SER A 46 24.03 39.08 -16.45
N LEU A 47 24.63 39.76 -15.47
CA LEU A 47 24.72 39.26 -14.10
C LEU A 47 23.40 39.44 -13.32
N LYS A 48 22.67 40.55 -13.56
CA LYS A 48 21.35 40.77 -12.94
C LYS A 48 20.28 39.82 -13.50
N SER A 49 20.35 39.50 -14.80
CA SER A 49 19.46 38.50 -15.41
C SER A 49 19.82 37.07 -14.97
N ALA A 50 21.10 36.73 -14.84
CA ALA A 50 21.54 35.43 -14.32
C ALA A 50 21.15 35.19 -12.85
N LEU A 51 21.21 36.21 -12.00
CA LEU A 51 20.76 36.12 -10.59
C LEU A 51 19.23 36.03 -10.46
N SER A 52 18.48 36.73 -11.32
CA SER A 52 17.00 36.62 -11.44
C SER A 52 16.55 35.26 -11.99
N LEU A 53 17.28 34.71 -12.96
CA LEU A 53 17.04 33.38 -13.53
C LEU A 53 17.43 32.26 -12.56
N SER A 54 18.50 32.45 -11.77
CA SER A 54 18.92 31.50 -10.74
C SER A 54 17.92 31.45 -9.58
N SER A 55 17.40 32.59 -9.12
CA SER A 55 16.35 32.65 -8.10
C SER A 55 14.98 32.17 -8.59
N LYS A 56 14.63 32.40 -9.87
CA LYS A 56 13.46 31.76 -10.51
C LYS A 56 13.64 30.25 -10.71
N ARG A 57 14.84 29.77 -11.06
CA ARG A 57 15.18 28.33 -11.15
C ARG A 57 15.25 27.64 -9.79
N LEU A 58 15.67 28.36 -8.74
CA LEU A 58 15.67 27.88 -7.36
C LEU A 58 14.26 27.85 -6.77
N ARG A 59 13.39 28.80 -7.13
CA ARG A 59 11.96 28.76 -6.77
C ARG A 59 11.18 27.67 -7.51
N THR A 60 11.43 27.47 -8.80
CA THR A 60 10.80 26.38 -9.59
C THR A 60 11.33 24.98 -9.23
N ARG A 61 12.49 24.87 -8.57
CA ARG A 61 12.98 23.61 -7.98
C ARG A 61 12.46 23.36 -6.56
N ALA A 62 11.97 24.39 -5.86
CA ALA A 62 11.31 24.28 -4.56
C ALA A 62 9.81 23.95 -4.70
N GLU A 63 9.18 24.31 -5.82
CA GLU A 63 7.95 23.67 -6.36
C GLU A 63 8.25 22.28 -6.93
N ARG A 64 9.05 21.52 -6.17
CA ARG A 64 9.40 20.12 -6.43
C ARG A 64 8.11 19.32 -6.39
N GLN A 65 7.55 19.08 -7.57
CA GLN A 65 6.67 17.97 -7.93
C GLN A 65 5.84 17.42 -6.76
N VAL A 66 4.87 18.20 -6.28
CA VAL A 66 3.78 17.66 -5.44
C VAL A 66 3.27 16.39 -6.11
N CYS A 67 3.33 15.24 -5.43
CA CYS A 67 2.98 13.96 -6.05
C CYS A 67 1.56 14.01 -6.66
N CYS A 68 1.36 13.40 -7.82
CA CYS A 68 0.07 13.39 -8.52
C CYS A 68 -1.08 12.89 -7.62
N SER A 69 -0.79 11.96 -6.69
CA SER A 69 -1.78 11.43 -5.75
C SER A 69 -2.20 12.45 -4.69
N TYR A 70 -1.29 13.28 -4.17
CA TYR A 70 -1.65 14.33 -3.21
C TYR A 70 -2.58 15.37 -3.88
N ARG A 71 -2.23 15.80 -5.10
CA ARG A 71 -3.07 16.70 -5.89
C ARG A 71 -4.42 16.09 -6.27
N ALA A 72 -4.46 14.78 -6.56
CA ALA A 72 -5.72 14.11 -6.88
C ALA A 72 -6.70 14.09 -5.70
N LEU A 73 -6.19 14.09 -4.47
CA LEU A 73 -7.00 14.17 -3.26
C LEU A 73 -7.46 15.61 -2.94
N ASP A 74 -6.93 16.61 -3.64
CA ASP A 74 -7.43 17.98 -3.53
C ASP A 74 -8.86 18.06 -4.07
N GLY A 75 -9.76 18.67 -3.30
CA GLY A 75 -11.19 18.70 -3.60
C GLY A 75 -11.98 17.41 -3.30
N CYS A 76 -11.32 16.29 -2.98
CA CYS A 76 -12.01 15.11 -2.48
C CYS A 76 -12.45 15.30 -1.02
N SER A 77 -13.70 14.96 -0.70
CA SER A 77 -14.25 15.01 0.65
C SER A 77 -14.55 13.63 1.23
N VAL A 78 -14.41 13.52 2.55
CA VAL A 78 -14.78 12.34 3.32
C VAL A 78 -15.57 12.78 4.55
N GLN A 79 -16.42 11.91 5.06
CA GLN A 79 -17.24 12.18 6.23
C GLN A 79 -16.68 11.44 7.43
N HIS A 80 -16.36 12.14 8.51
CA HIS A 80 -15.87 11.50 9.73
C HIS A 80 -16.94 10.57 10.33
N ALA A 81 -16.57 9.33 10.67
CA ALA A 81 -17.53 8.31 11.09
C ALA A 81 -18.31 8.71 12.36
N GLY A 82 -17.62 9.30 13.35
CA GLY A 82 -18.25 9.68 14.61
C GLY A 82 -19.22 10.86 14.50
N THR A 83 -18.87 11.88 13.71
CA THR A 83 -19.59 13.17 13.69
C THR A 83 -20.44 13.38 12.44
N GLY A 84 -20.18 12.63 11.36
CA GLY A 84 -20.79 12.82 10.05
C GLY A 84 -20.32 14.09 9.31
N ILE A 85 -19.41 14.87 9.91
CA ILE A 85 -18.90 16.11 9.33
C ILE A 85 -18.09 15.78 8.08
N SER A 86 -18.44 16.42 6.97
CA SER A 86 -17.70 16.35 5.72
C SER A 86 -16.49 17.27 5.76
N THR A 87 -15.34 16.79 5.31
CA THR A 87 -14.09 17.56 5.28
C THR A 87 -13.27 17.14 4.06
N THR A 88 -12.54 18.08 3.46
CA THR A 88 -11.59 17.77 2.40
C THR A 88 -10.50 16.85 2.96
N ILE A 89 -10.26 15.71 2.32
CA ILE A 89 -9.36 14.70 2.87
C ILE A 89 -7.94 15.25 3.05
N ALA A 90 -7.46 16.07 2.10
CA ALA A 90 -6.14 16.71 2.15
C ALA A 90 -5.97 17.66 3.36
N SER A 91 -7.06 18.19 3.95
CA SER A 91 -6.99 19.06 5.13
C SER A 91 -7.01 18.29 6.45
N LEU A 92 -7.12 16.96 6.44
CA LEU A 92 -7.12 16.15 7.65
C LEU A 92 -5.72 16.01 8.28
N TRP A 93 -4.67 16.42 7.56
CA TRP A 93 -3.31 16.50 8.09
C TRP A 93 -2.61 17.76 7.57
N ASP A 94 -1.65 18.27 8.35
CA ASP A 94 -0.77 19.33 7.88
C ASP A 94 0.39 18.71 7.08
N ALA A 95 0.42 18.92 5.77
CA ALA A 95 1.37 18.29 4.85
C ALA A 95 2.76 18.96 4.86
N GLY A 96 3.28 19.26 6.06
CA GLY A 96 4.63 19.81 6.25
C GLY A 96 5.76 18.82 5.93
N PRO A 97 7.01 19.29 5.72
CA PRO A 97 8.14 18.45 5.29
C PRO A 97 8.50 17.28 6.22
N GLN A 98 8.10 17.35 7.49
CA GLN A 98 8.39 16.35 8.53
C GLN A 98 7.15 15.57 8.96
N THR A 99 5.98 15.83 8.36
CA THR A 99 4.77 15.11 8.71
C THR A 99 4.65 13.85 7.89
N THR A 100 4.20 12.77 8.53
CA THR A 100 3.92 11.50 7.85
C THR A 100 2.45 11.16 8.05
N CYS A 101 1.77 10.82 6.97
CA CYS A 101 0.35 10.46 6.99
C CYS A 101 0.12 9.15 6.24
N ALA A 102 -0.42 8.15 6.93
CA ALA A 102 -0.90 6.91 6.33
C ALA A 102 -2.40 7.02 6.07
N ILE A 103 -2.79 6.88 4.79
CA ILE A 103 -4.19 6.90 4.37
C ILE A 103 -4.53 5.54 3.79
N ILE A 104 -5.52 4.87 4.39
CA ILE A 104 -5.95 3.54 4.00
C ILE A 104 -7.38 3.62 3.48
N PHE A 105 -7.56 3.26 2.21
CA PHE A 105 -8.85 3.18 1.54
C PHE A 105 -9.28 1.72 1.50
N MET A 106 -10.15 1.33 2.42
CA MET A 106 -10.83 0.03 2.38
C MET A 106 -11.82 0.02 1.22
N THR A 107 -12.33 -1.14 0.79
CA THR A 107 -13.43 -1.17 -0.20
C THR A 107 -14.70 -0.62 0.45
N HIS A 108 -15.62 -1.47 0.90
CA HIS A 108 -16.77 -1.04 1.69
C HIS A 108 -16.83 -1.78 3.02
N PHE A 109 -17.67 -1.30 3.95
CA PHE A 109 -17.72 -1.82 5.32
C PHE A 109 -18.34 -3.22 5.46
N ALA A 110 -18.93 -3.77 4.40
CA ALA A 110 -19.43 -5.14 4.33
C ALA A 110 -18.50 -6.11 3.57
N ASP A 111 -17.31 -5.65 3.14
CA ASP A 111 -16.38 -6.51 2.40
C ASP A 111 -15.46 -7.33 3.33
N LEU A 112 -15.14 -8.56 2.92
CA LEU A 112 -14.23 -9.43 3.66
C LEU A 112 -12.81 -8.85 3.74
N SER A 113 -12.33 -8.22 2.66
CA SER A 113 -11.01 -7.60 2.63
C SER A 113 -10.92 -6.47 3.66
N SER A 114 -11.93 -5.60 3.70
CA SER A 114 -12.04 -4.52 4.69
C SER A 114 -12.04 -5.03 6.13
N TRP A 115 -12.77 -6.12 6.40
CA TRP A 115 -12.83 -6.72 7.74
C TRP A 115 -11.50 -7.33 8.19
N GLU A 116 -10.81 -8.05 7.30
CA GLU A 116 -9.48 -8.59 7.63
C GLU A 116 -8.44 -7.47 7.80
N LEU A 117 -8.46 -6.48 6.90
CA LEU A 117 -7.56 -5.33 6.95
C LEU A 117 -7.77 -4.53 8.23
N ALA A 118 -9.02 -4.24 8.62
CA ALA A 118 -9.32 -3.51 9.84
C ALA A 118 -8.89 -4.26 11.10
N GLN A 119 -9.06 -5.58 11.15
CA GLN A 119 -8.58 -6.39 12.28
C GLN A 119 -7.06 -6.31 12.46
N LYS A 120 -6.30 -6.28 11.35
CA LYS A 120 -4.85 -6.08 11.38
C LYS A 120 -4.48 -4.63 11.72
N LEU A 121 -5.12 -3.65 11.08
CA LEU A 121 -4.90 -2.22 11.33
C LEU A 121 -5.22 -1.82 12.76
N LYS A 122 -6.21 -2.44 13.41
CA LYS A 122 -6.50 -2.18 14.83
C LYS A 122 -5.28 -2.37 15.73
N LYS A 123 -4.37 -3.30 15.38
CA LYS A 123 -3.08 -3.48 16.07
C LYS A 123 -2.00 -2.49 15.58
N GLY A 124 -2.03 -2.09 14.31
CA GLY A 124 -1.05 -1.19 13.68
C GLY A 124 -1.28 0.30 13.94
N VAL A 125 -2.53 0.76 14.09
CA VAL A 125 -2.90 2.16 14.32
C VAL A 125 -2.17 2.75 15.55
N PRO A 126 -2.16 2.09 16.73
CA PRO A 126 -1.42 2.61 17.88
C PRO A 126 0.09 2.71 17.63
N GLN A 127 0.67 1.78 16.84
CA GLN A 127 2.11 1.79 16.53
C GLN A 127 2.48 2.98 15.64
N LEU A 128 1.64 3.27 14.64
CA LEU A 128 1.78 4.43 13.76
C LEU A 128 1.66 5.73 14.55
N GLN A 129 0.60 5.87 15.36
CA GLN A 129 0.35 7.06 16.16
C GLN A 129 1.46 7.31 17.19
N ALA A 130 2.01 6.26 17.82
CA ALA A 130 3.14 6.37 18.75
C ALA A 130 4.43 6.91 18.08
N ARG A 131 4.53 6.81 16.75
CA ARG A 131 5.62 7.38 15.95
C ARG A 131 5.30 8.76 15.35
N GLY A 132 4.17 9.36 15.74
CA GLY A 132 3.73 10.65 15.22
C GLY A 132 3.15 10.58 13.80
N VAL A 133 2.84 9.38 13.29
CA VAL A 133 2.18 9.22 11.99
C VAL A 133 0.69 9.54 12.14
N LYS A 134 0.18 10.47 11.33
CA LYS A 134 -1.26 10.69 11.20
C LYS A 134 -1.86 9.49 10.46
N VAL A 135 -2.94 8.93 10.99
CA VAL A 135 -3.65 7.81 10.36
C VAL A 135 -5.05 8.25 9.96
N ILE A 136 -5.42 7.97 8.72
CA ILE A 136 -6.75 8.21 8.16
C ILE A 136 -7.18 6.90 7.50
N VAL A 137 -8.36 6.42 7.85
CA VAL A 137 -8.97 5.22 7.26
C VAL A 137 -10.28 5.62 6.64
N VAL A 138 -10.48 5.29 5.37
CA VAL A 138 -11.68 5.61 4.59
C VAL A 138 -12.29 4.30 4.11
N GLY A 139 -13.60 4.15 4.20
CA GLY A 139 -14.35 3.09 3.53
C GLY A 139 -15.49 3.66 2.67
N LEU A 140 -15.85 2.97 1.61
CA LEU A 140 -17.00 3.31 0.77
C LEU A 140 -18.30 3.08 1.55
N GLY A 141 -19.16 4.11 1.55
CA GLY A 141 -20.45 4.09 2.23
C GLY A 141 -20.67 5.36 3.03
N SER A 142 -21.61 5.29 3.98
CA SER A 142 -22.00 6.43 4.81
C SER A 142 -21.36 6.40 6.20
N PRO A 143 -21.40 7.51 6.95
CA PRO A 143 -20.99 7.54 8.36
C PRO A 143 -21.74 6.51 9.22
N GLU A 144 -23.00 6.22 8.92
CA GLU A 144 -23.79 5.19 9.62
C GLU A 144 -23.19 3.80 9.41
N ASN A 145 -22.79 3.47 8.16
CA ASN A 145 -22.10 2.21 7.88
C ASN A 145 -20.77 2.13 8.62
N ALA A 146 -20.01 3.22 8.62
CA ALA A 146 -18.71 3.31 9.31
C ALA A 146 -18.86 3.15 10.83
N ARG A 147 -19.88 3.77 11.45
CA ARG A 147 -20.18 3.59 12.88
C ARG A 147 -20.52 2.14 13.17
N ARG A 148 -21.38 1.52 12.34
CA ARG A 148 -21.74 0.12 12.54
C ARG A 148 -20.54 -0.82 12.42
N PHE A 149 -19.66 -0.55 11.46
CA PHE A 149 -18.39 -1.26 11.30
C PHE A 149 -17.50 -1.13 12.54
N SER A 150 -17.34 0.10 13.03
CA SER A 150 -16.58 0.39 14.25
C SER A 150 -17.16 -0.31 15.47
N GLU A 151 -18.48 -0.31 15.67
CA GLU A 151 -19.14 -1.02 16.78
C GLU A 151 -18.86 -2.52 16.74
N VAL A 152 -18.93 -3.14 15.56
CA VAL A 152 -18.80 -4.60 15.45
C VAL A 152 -17.35 -5.05 15.60
N LEU A 153 -16.40 -4.35 14.99
CA LEU A 153 -14.97 -4.69 15.06
C LEU A 153 -14.22 -4.01 16.22
N GLN A 154 -14.92 -3.13 16.96
CA GLN A 154 -14.33 -2.25 17.94
C GLN A 154 -13.15 -1.47 17.33
N PHE A 155 -13.36 -0.92 16.13
CA PHE A 155 -12.34 -0.20 15.35
C PHE A 155 -12.36 1.29 15.75
N PRO A 156 -11.20 1.97 15.89
CA PRO A 156 -11.13 3.37 16.35
C PRO A 156 -11.92 4.33 15.45
N LEU A 157 -12.90 5.05 16.03
CA LEU A 157 -13.74 6.01 15.31
C LEU A 157 -12.97 7.26 14.88
N ASP A 158 -11.97 7.69 15.65
CA ASP A 158 -11.21 8.93 15.47
C ASP A 158 -10.37 8.96 14.19
N VAL A 159 -10.02 7.78 13.65
CA VAL A 159 -9.32 7.64 12.37
C VAL A 159 -10.25 7.27 11.22
N LEU A 160 -11.51 6.91 11.50
CA LEU A 160 -12.42 6.29 10.53
C LEU A 160 -13.31 7.32 9.84
N HIS A 161 -13.38 7.22 8.51
CA HIS A 161 -14.13 8.11 7.64
C HIS A 161 -14.88 7.28 6.58
N ALA A 162 -15.90 7.89 5.99
CA ALA A 162 -16.72 7.33 4.95
C ALA A 162 -16.64 8.18 3.67
N ASP A 163 -16.55 7.54 2.51
CA ASP A 163 -16.71 8.19 1.20
C ASP A 163 -17.92 7.56 0.50
N ALA A 164 -19.05 8.26 0.55
CA ALA A 164 -20.30 7.77 -0.03
C ALA A 164 -20.33 7.82 -1.57
N SER A 165 -19.38 8.52 -2.19
CA SER A 165 -19.34 8.78 -3.63
C SER A 165 -18.25 8.01 -4.38
N GLY A 166 -17.28 7.46 -3.64
CA GLY A 166 -16.07 6.86 -4.21
C GLY A 166 -15.16 7.87 -4.92
N GLN A 167 -15.33 9.18 -4.69
CA GLN A 167 -14.54 10.21 -5.37
C GLN A 167 -13.04 10.07 -5.11
N CYS A 168 -12.64 9.73 -3.87
CA CYS A 168 -11.23 9.55 -3.55
C CYS A 168 -10.63 8.39 -4.35
N TYR A 169 -11.40 7.30 -4.49
CA TYR A 169 -11.02 6.08 -5.16
C TYR A 169 -10.82 6.31 -6.65
N LYS A 170 -11.78 7.00 -7.27
CA LYS A 170 -11.70 7.41 -8.67
C LYS A 170 -10.55 8.38 -8.93
N ALA A 171 -10.36 9.37 -8.07
CA ALA A 171 -9.30 10.37 -8.21
C ALA A 171 -7.91 9.73 -8.09
N LEU A 172 -7.74 8.75 -7.19
CA LEU A 172 -6.50 7.99 -7.05
C LEU A 172 -6.29 6.94 -8.12
N GLY A 173 -7.32 6.61 -8.92
CA GLY A 173 -7.26 5.62 -10.00
C GLY A 173 -7.30 4.17 -9.51
N PHE A 174 -7.92 3.90 -8.35
CA PHE A 174 -8.12 2.53 -7.89
C PHE A 174 -9.09 1.76 -8.78
N SER A 175 -8.90 0.44 -8.86
CA SER A 175 -9.68 -0.43 -9.75
C SER A 175 -11.19 -0.34 -9.45
N PRO A 176 -12.04 -0.02 -10.44
CA PRO A 176 -13.49 0.00 -10.25
C PRO A 176 -14.11 -1.40 -10.19
N GLY A 177 -13.29 -2.45 -10.32
CA GLY A 177 -13.71 -3.85 -10.35
C GLY A 177 -14.11 -4.32 -11.75
N PHE A 178 -14.90 -5.39 -11.80
CA PHE A 178 -15.28 -6.04 -13.05
C PHE A 178 -16.46 -5.33 -13.75
N ALA A 179 -16.30 -5.07 -15.05
CA ALA A 179 -17.33 -4.52 -15.92
C ALA A 179 -18.07 -3.29 -15.32
N PRO A 180 -17.33 -2.21 -14.96
CA PRO A 180 -17.91 -1.07 -14.25
C PRO A 180 -19.04 -0.40 -15.04
N ASP A 181 -18.88 -0.28 -16.36
CA ASP A 181 -19.84 0.39 -17.26
C ASP A 181 -21.01 -0.51 -17.70
N ALA A 182 -21.02 -1.79 -17.32
CA ALA A 182 -22.10 -2.69 -17.69
C ALA A 182 -23.39 -2.38 -16.90
N ASP A 183 -24.52 -2.29 -17.59
CA ASP A 183 -25.84 -2.07 -16.99
C ASP A 183 -26.43 -3.37 -16.44
N VAL A 184 -25.77 -3.91 -15.42
CA VAL A 184 -26.20 -5.10 -14.67
C VAL A 184 -26.01 -4.85 -13.18
N SER A 185 -26.79 -5.55 -12.35
CA SER A 185 -26.69 -5.42 -10.90
C SER A 185 -25.24 -5.57 -10.40
N PRO A 186 -24.74 -4.67 -9.53
CA PRO A 186 -23.40 -4.77 -8.97
C PRO A 186 -23.13 -6.11 -8.25
N TYR A 187 -24.15 -6.73 -7.66
CA TYR A 187 -24.02 -8.08 -7.09
C TYR A 187 -23.69 -9.15 -8.14
N LEU A 188 -24.26 -9.04 -9.34
CA LEU A 188 -23.92 -9.94 -10.45
C LEU A 188 -22.51 -9.68 -10.98
N LYS A 189 -22.00 -8.44 -10.88
CA LYS A 189 -20.59 -8.11 -11.19
C LYS A 189 -19.63 -8.65 -10.13
N LEU A 190 -20.08 -8.78 -8.87
CA LEU A 190 -19.27 -9.33 -7.78
C LEU A 190 -19.02 -10.84 -7.95
N LEU A 191 -19.99 -11.62 -8.45
CA LEU A 191 -19.85 -13.06 -8.67
C LEU A 191 -18.62 -13.46 -9.53
N PRO A 192 -18.38 -12.89 -10.72
CA PRO A 192 -17.19 -13.19 -11.51
C PRO A 192 -15.90 -12.73 -10.81
N MET A 193 -15.92 -11.64 -10.04
CA MET A 193 -14.77 -11.24 -9.22
C MET A 193 -14.43 -12.26 -8.14
N LEU A 194 -15.44 -12.82 -7.47
CA LEU A 194 -15.26 -13.93 -6.53
C LEU A 194 -14.69 -15.18 -7.22
N ALA A 195 -15.00 -15.37 -8.51
CA ALA A 195 -14.38 -16.39 -9.36
C ALA A 195 -12.98 -16.00 -9.91
N GLY A 196 -12.47 -14.81 -9.59
CA GLY A 196 -11.16 -14.30 -10.01
C GLY A 196 -11.15 -13.46 -11.31
N ILE A 197 -12.29 -13.25 -11.95
CA ILE A 197 -12.41 -12.47 -13.19
C ILE A 197 -12.55 -10.98 -12.84
N GLY A 198 -11.69 -10.12 -13.38
CA GLY A 198 -11.61 -8.71 -12.95
C GLY A 198 -11.09 -8.55 -11.52
N SER A 199 -10.54 -9.63 -10.94
CA SER A 199 -9.99 -9.68 -9.59
C SER A 199 -8.80 -10.65 -9.52
N PRO A 200 -7.66 -10.34 -10.18
CA PRO A 200 -6.52 -11.24 -10.23
C PRO A 200 -5.98 -11.59 -8.84
N GLY A 201 -5.80 -12.89 -8.57
CA GLY A 201 -5.28 -13.39 -7.30
C GLY A 201 -6.35 -13.87 -6.30
N THR A 202 -7.62 -13.57 -6.53
CA THR A 202 -8.71 -13.90 -5.58
C THR A 202 -8.81 -15.40 -5.30
N ILE A 203 -8.84 -16.25 -6.33
CA ILE A 203 -8.91 -17.71 -6.15
C ILE A 203 -7.67 -18.25 -5.44
N GLN A 204 -6.50 -17.69 -5.72
CA GLN A 204 -5.25 -18.06 -5.04
C GLN A 204 -5.33 -17.75 -3.55
N GLU A 205 -5.88 -16.59 -3.16
CA GLU A 205 -6.09 -16.25 -1.75
C GLU A 205 -7.15 -17.13 -1.08
N VAL A 206 -8.20 -17.52 -1.78
CA VAL A 206 -9.19 -18.48 -1.28
C VAL A 206 -8.52 -19.82 -0.99
N LEU A 207 -7.78 -20.37 -1.97
CA LEU A 207 -7.06 -21.64 -1.82
C LEU A 207 -6.00 -21.58 -0.71
N ARG A 208 -5.25 -20.48 -0.60
CA ARG A 208 -4.30 -20.23 0.50
C ARG A 208 -4.99 -20.30 1.86
N GLY A 209 -6.27 -19.92 1.93
CA GLY A 209 -7.09 -20.03 3.13
C GLY A 209 -7.29 -21.47 3.62
N TYR A 210 -7.44 -22.42 2.68
CA TYR A 210 -7.66 -23.84 2.98
C TYR A 210 -6.35 -24.62 3.13
N VAL A 211 -5.36 -24.35 2.27
CA VAL A 211 -4.08 -25.08 2.25
C VAL A 211 -3.08 -24.57 3.29
N GLY A 212 -3.18 -23.29 3.68
CA GLY A 212 -2.19 -22.63 4.53
C GLY A 212 -1.01 -22.06 3.74
N ASP A 213 -0.10 -21.40 4.45
CA ASP A 213 1.06 -20.73 3.89
C ASP A 213 2.23 -20.77 4.89
N ARG A 214 3.31 -21.46 4.50
CA ARG A 214 4.50 -21.66 5.34
C ARG A 214 5.36 -20.41 5.51
N SER A 215 5.17 -19.41 4.65
CA SER A 215 5.89 -18.14 4.70
C SER A 215 5.16 -17.05 5.50
N ALA A 216 3.85 -17.22 5.69
CA ALA A 216 3.02 -16.27 6.43
C ALA A 216 2.97 -16.59 7.92
N LYS A 217 2.78 -15.56 8.76
CA LYS A 217 2.57 -15.72 10.21
C LYS A 217 1.25 -16.46 10.51
N PRO A 218 1.13 -17.15 11.65
CA PRO A 218 -0.15 -17.71 12.11
C PRO A 218 -1.24 -16.64 12.17
N VAL A 219 -2.48 -17.02 11.87
CA VAL A 219 -3.64 -16.11 11.91
C VAL A 219 -4.15 -15.93 13.34
N PHE A 220 -4.21 -17.02 14.09
CA PHE A 220 -4.60 -17.05 15.49
C PHE A 220 -3.37 -17.24 16.38
N GLU A 221 -3.17 -16.32 17.30
CA GLU A 221 -2.15 -16.39 18.33
C GLU A 221 -2.56 -17.39 19.43
N GLY A 222 -1.57 -18.04 20.05
CA GLY A 222 -1.81 -18.97 21.17
C GLY A 222 -2.20 -20.39 20.75
N ARG A 223 -2.84 -21.11 21.68
CA ARG A 223 -3.22 -22.52 21.51
C ARG A 223 -4.57 -22.63 20.82
N THR A 224 -4.58 -23.23 19.63
CA THR A 224 -5.74 -23.47 18.77
C THR A 224 -5.78 -24.94 18.33
N PRO A 225 -6.94 -25.43 17.84
CA PRO A 225 -7.02 -26.78 17.28
C PRO A 225 -6.02 -27.05 16.15
N PHE A 226 -5.59 -26.00 15.43
CA PHE A 226 -4.67 -26.12 14.30
C PHE A 226 -3.22 -26.44 14.73
N ASN A 227 -2.84 -26.29 16.01
CA ASN A 227 -1.47 -26.55 16.46
C ASN A 227 -0.98 -27.98 16.20
N VAL A 228 -1.88 -28.95 16.00
CA VAL A 228 -1.52 -30.32 15.60
C VAL A 228 -0.84 -30.39 14.23
N LEU A 229 -1.00 -29.35 13.40
CA LEU A 229 -0.40 -29.23 12.07
C LEU A 229 0.98 -28.55 12.10
N GLY A 230 1.45 -28.13 13.28
CA GLY A 230 2.69 -27.39 13.47
C GLY A 230 2.47 -25.96 14.00
N GLY A 231 3.54 -25.17 14.02
CA GLY A 231 3.52 -23.79 14.52
C GLY A 231 4.48 -22.88 13.77
N GLY A 232 4.32 -21.57 13.98
CA GLY A 232 5.17 -20.54 13.36
C GLY A 232 4.78 -20.14 11.93
N TYR A 233 3.68 -20.68 11.40
CA TYR A 233 3.18 -20.32 10.07
C TYR A 233 1.65 -20.32 10.00
N GLN A 234 1.06 -19.80 8.91
CA GLN A 234 -0.38 -19.90 8.65
C GLN A 234 -0.77 -21.34 8.32
N ARG A 235 -1.53 -21.97 9.21
CA ARG A 235 -1.88 -23.39 9.09
C ARG A 235 -3.04 -23.61 8.12
N PRO A 236 -3.20 -24.84 7.57
CA PRO A 236 -4.38 -25.20 6.80
C PRO A 236 -5.68 -24.85 7.53
N PHE A 237 -6.67 -24.36 6.77
CA PHE A 237 -7.99 -23.90 7.23
C PHE A 237 -8.00 -22.69 8.18
N GLU A 238 -6.86 -22.25 8.72
CA GLU A 238 -6.82 -21.20 9.74
C GLU A 238 -7.41 -19.86 9.23
N LEU A 239 -6.98 -19.45 8.04
CA LEU A 239 -7.47 -18.23 7.39
C LEU A 239 -8.90 -18.41 6.84
N ALA A 240 -9.27 -19.59 6.35
CA ALA A 240 -10.65 -19.87 5.97
C ALA A 240 -11.62 -19.78 7.17
N THR A 241 -11.20 -20.23 8.35
CA THR A 241 -11.97 -20.11 9.60
C THR A 241 -12.14 -18.65 10.01
N LEU A 242 -11.09 -17.82 9.90
CA LEU A 242 -11.22 -16.37 10.12
C LEU A 242 -12.27 -15.76 9.18
N ARG A 243 -12.21 -16.08 7.89
CA ARG A 243 -13.16 -15.57 6.88
C ARG A 243 -14.59 -16.03 7.16
N LEU A 244 -14.78 -17.27 7.57
CA LEU A 244 -16.09 -17.77 8.00
C LEU A 244 -16.61 -16.99 9.20
N SER A 245 -15.77 -16.74 10.20
CA SER A 245 -16.12 -15.90 11.35
C SER A 245 -16.51 -14.48 10.93
N ASN A 246 -15.76 -13.88 9.99
CA ASN A 246 -16.11 -12.57 9.43
C ASN A 246 -17.47 -12.61 8.71
N MET A 247 -17.75 -13.63 7.89
CA MET A 247 -19.04 -13.78 7.21
C MET A 247 -20.22 -13.86 8.21
N VAL A 248 -20.06 -14.57 9.34
CA VAL A 248 -21.06 -14.61 10.41
C VAL A 248 -21.30 -13.21 11.02
N GLY A 249 -20.26 -12.37 11.06
CA GLY A 249 -20.38 -10.98 11.51
C GLY A 249 -21.05 -10.05 10.48
N ILE A 250 -20.72 -10.24 9.19
CA ILE A 250 -21.12 -9.39 8.06
C ILE A 250 -22.55 -9.68 7.60
N LEU A 251 -22.85 -10.94 7.22
CA LEU A 251 -24.07 -11.27 6.46
C LEU A 251 -25.37 -10.87 7.18
N PRO A 252 -25.54 -11.11 8.50
CA PRO A 252 -26.75 -10.68 9.21
C PRO A 252 -26.90 -9.14 9.32
N LYS A 253 -25.83 -8.39 9.06
CA LYS A 253 -25.77 -6.93 9.14
C LYS A 253 -25.52 -6.29 7.78
N TRP A 254 -25.69 -7.04 6.68
CA TRP A 254 -25.35 -6.58 5.33
C TRP A 254 -25.95 -5.21 5.02
N GLY A 255 -27.27 -5.03 5.22
CA GLY A 255 -27.92 -3.74 4.96
C GLY A 255 -27.46 -2.57 5.82
N GLN A 256 -26.78 -2.81 6.94
CA GLN A 256 -26.21 -1.77 7.80
C GLN A 256 -24.74 -1.47 7.47
N LEU A 257 -24.06 -2.35 6.75
CA LEU A 257 -22.63 -2.28 6.44
C LEU A 257 -22.36 -2.02 4.94
N CYS A 258 -23.27 -2.43 4.08
CA CYS A 258 -23.20 -2.22 2.64
C CYS A 258 -23.32 -0.72 2.33
N PRO A 259 -22.59 -0.19 1.34
CA PRO A 259 -22.74 1.21 0.94
C PRO A 259 -24.17 1.42 0.39
N PRO A 260 -24.78 2.60 0.61
CA PRO A 260 -26.10 2.91 0.06
C PRO A 260 -26.11 2.95 -1.47
N ASP A 261 -25.00 3.42 -2.06
CA ASP A 261 -24.76 3.29 -3.50
C ASP A 261 -24.13 1.93 -3.80
N GLU A 262 -24.94 1.01 -4.30
CA GLU A 262 -24.51 -0.35 -4.62
C GLU A 262 -23.52 -0.40 -5.80
N ALA A 263 -23.43 0.65 -6.63
CA ALA A 263 -22.46 0.70 -7.72
C ALA A 263 -21.01 0.65 -7.20
N LEU A 264 -20.81 1.00 -5.92
CA LEU A 264 -19.52 0.96 -5.23
C LEU A 264 -19.13 -0.43 -4.72
N LEU A 265 -19.99 -1.44 -4.83
CA LEU A 265 -19.71 -2.80 -4.31
C LEU A 265 -18.45 -3.44 -4.92
N THR A 266 -18.15 -3.17 -6.18
CA THR A 266 -17.00 -3.78 -6.88
C THR A 266 -15.73 -2.91 -6.81
N GLN A 267 -15.85 -1.67 -6.36
CA GLN A 267 -14.73 -0.72 -6.28
C GLN A 267 -13.69 -1.24 -5.29
N GLN A 268 -12.46 -1.36 -5.77
CA GLN A 268 -11.30 -1.75 -4.97
C GLN A 268 -10.65 -0.54 -4.31
N GLY A 269 -9.92 -0.79 -3.23
CA GLY A 269 -9.24 0.22 -2.43
C GLY A 269 -7.73 0.25 -2.64
N GLY A 270 -7.03 0.66 -1.60
CA GLY A 270 -5.58 0.73 -1.58
C GLY A 270 -5.06 1.42 -0.32
N SER A 271 -3.76 1.67 -0.25
CA SER A 271 -3.15 2.41 0.86
C SER A 271 -1.99 3.25 0.38
N LEU A 272 -1.86 4.44 0.95
CA LEU A 272 -0.77 5.36 0.68
C LEU A 272 -0.12 5.82 1.98
N VAL A 273 1.18 6.05 1.92
CA VAL A 273 1.91 6.79 2.95
C VAL A 273 2.51 8.02 2.31
N PHE A 274 2.17 9.17 2.87
CA PHE A 274 2.70 10.48 2.49
C PHE A 274 3.75 10.94 3.48
N ARG A 275 4.82 11.54 2.98
CA ARG A 275 5.76 12.39 3.75
C ARG A 275 5.64 13.81 3.22
N GLY A 276 5.01 14.68 4.00
CA GLY A 276 4.46 15.94 3.51
C GLY A 276 3.44 15.69 2.40
N GLN A 277 3.81 16.03 1.17
CA GLN A 277 2.97 15.85 -0.03
C GLN A 277 3.48 14.74 -0.98
N ASP A 278 4.61 14.12 -0.66
CA ASP A 278 5.22 13.07 -1.48
C ASP A 278 4.76 11.70 -1.03
N VAL A 279 4.41 10.83 -1.98
CA VAL A 279 4.05 9.44 -1.71
C VAL A 279 5.32 8.61 -1.58
N VAL A 280 5.55 8.02 -0.40
CA VAL A 280 6.69 7.13 -0.12
C VAL A 280 6.31 5.65 -0.15
N PHE A 281 5.01 5.35 -0.07
CA PHE A 281 4.47 4.00 -0.23
C PHE A 281 3.10 4.08 -0.88
N ARG A 282 2.84 3.18 -1.83
CA ARG A 282 1.53 3.01 -2.46
C ARG A 282 1.29 1.54 -2.73
N HIS A 283 0.13 1.07 -2.32
CA HIS A 283 -0.42 -0.24 -2.67
C HIS A 283 -1.83 -0.02 -3.24
N ASP A 284 -2.09 -0.60 -4.39
CA ASP A 284 -3.40 -0.58 -5.03
C ASP A 284 -3.95 -2.00 -4.97
N ASP A 285 -5.17 -2.15 -4.45
CA ASP A 285 -5.75 -3.48 -4.27
C ASP A 285 -6.03 -4.12 -5.63
N SER A 286 -5.33 -5.22 -5.92
CA SER A 286 -5.45 -5.89 -7.22
C SER A 286 -6.73 -6.71 -7.36
N GLY A 287 -7.42 -6.97 -6.25
CA GLY A 287 -8.61 -7.81 -6.21
C GLY A 287 -9.09 -8.10 -4.80
N ILE A 288 -10.14 -8.92 -4.72
CA ILE A 288 -10.77 -9.32 -3.46
C ILE A 288 -9.74 -10.10 -2.64
N LEU A 289 -9.58 -9.75 -1.37
CA LEU A 289 -8.58 -10.29 -0.44
C LEU A 289 -7.12 -9.91 -0.74
N LYS A 290 -6.86 -9.01 -1.71
CA LYS A 290 -5.51 -8.53 -2.09
C LYS A 290 -5.23 -7.11 -1.57
N TYR A 291 -5.50 -6.91 -0.29
CA TYR A 291 -5.25 -5.65 0.39
C TYR A 291 -3.79 -5.51 0.86
N THR A 292 -3.41 -4.27 1.19
CA THR A 292 -2.07 -3.91 1.69
C THR A 292 -1.58 -4.81 2.84
N ASP A 293 -0.31 -5.20 2.79
CA ASP A 293 0.37 -5.76 3.97
C ASP A 293 0.59 -4.67 5.03
N VAL A 294 -0.08 -4.81 6.17
CA VAL A 294 -0.01 -3.84 7.28
C VAL A 294 1.39 -3.72 7.85
N ASP A 295 2.18 -4.81 7.89
CA ASP A 295 3.56 -4.73 8.40
C ASP A 295 4.43 -3.89 7.46
N ALA A 296 4.25 -4.03 6.15
CA ALA A 296 4.95 -3.23 5.14
C ALA A 296 4.52 -1.75 5.18
N LEU A 297 3.22 -1.49 5.34
CA LEU A 297 2.68 -0.13 5.53
C LEU A 297 3.29 0.54 6.77
N VAL A 298 3.31 -0.17 7.90
CA VAL A 298 3.89 0.33 9.16
C VAL A 298 5.39 0.58 9.00
N ALA A 299 6.12 -0.35 8.38
CA ALA A 299 7.54 -0.17 8.12
C ALA A 299 7.81 1.06 7.23
N ALA A 300 7.05 1.26 6.16
CA ALA A 300 7.21 2.41 5.27
C ALA A 300 6.86 3.74 5.95
N ALA A 301 5.81 3.76 6.77
CA ALA A 301 5.38 4.95 7.50
C ALA A 301 6.30 5.34 8.67
N THR A 302 7.11 4.41 9.17
CA THR A 302 7.98 4.64 10.34
C THR A 302 9.46 4.61 10.02
N ALA A 303 9.83 4.32 8.77
CA ALA A 303 11.19 4.48 8.27
C ALA A 303 11.59 5.96 8.39
N LEU A 304 12.70 6.23 9.10
CA LEU A 304 13.27 7.56 9.28
C LEU A 304 13.94 8.01 7.97
#